data_AF-M9RNN4-F1
#
_entry.id   AF-M9RNN4-F1
#
_cell.length_a   1.000
_cell.length_b   1.000
_cell.length_c   1.000
_cell.angle_alpha   90.00
_cell.angle_beta   90.00
_cell.angle_gamma   90.00
#
_symmetry.space_group_name_H-M   'P 1'
#
loop_
_entity.id
_entity.type
_entity.pdbx_description
1 polymer ?
#
loop_
_entity_poly.entity_id
_entity_poly.type
_entity_poly.pdbx_seq_one_letter_code
_entity_poly.pdbx_strand_id
1 'polypeptide(L)'
;MKIISLTKPARQREHYITALRNFKISKVCEWLVIADIDEFWFCRDGRKISDVLGNMDYQTEIIYTSWSVFGSNGHLKHPASVRTDFVMRQERAPARARGEQKWICRTKALRQEKNVGVHQIKNACSSKTITDNDTFQLNHYQIQSEEFFTILLRLN
;
A
#
# COMPACT_ATOMS: atom_id res chain seq x y z
N MET A 1 16.87 9.05 6.44
CA MET A 1 16.07 8.49 5.33
C MET A 1 17.00 7.74 4.37
N LYS A 2 16.68 6.52 3.95
CA LYS A 2 17.46 5.75 2.96
C LYS A 2 16.74 5.77 1.62
N ILE A 3 17.43 6.12 0.53
CA ILE A 3 16.84 6.25 -0.82
C ILE A 3 17.66 5.44 -1.81
N ILE A 4 16.99 4.86 -2.80
CA ILE A 4 17.59 4.29 -4.01
C ILE A 4 16.88 4.89 -5.22
N SER A 5 17.65 5.28 -6.24
CA SER A 5 17.11 5.77 -7.52
C SER A 5 17.35 4.71 -8.59
N LEU A 6 16.29 4.35 -9.31
CA LEU A 6 16.30 3.35 -10.37
C LEU A 6 15.73 3.97 -11.65
N THR A 7 16.47 3.86 -12.75
CA THR A 7 16.23 4.67 -13.95
C THR A 7 15.24 4.06 -14.94
N LYS A 8 14.83 2.80 -14.76
CA LYS A 8 13.94 2.10 -15.69
C LYS A 8 12.49 2.24 -15.24
N PRO A 9 11.61 2.97 -15.94
CA PRO A 9 10.21 3.07 -15.57
C PRO A 9 9.48 1.72 -15.72
N ALA A 10 8.26 1.63 -15.18
CA ALA A 10 7.35 0.49 -15.33
C ALA A 10 7.92 -0.89 -14.88
N ARG A 11 8.84 -0.89 -13.91
CA ARG A 11 9.48 -2.09 -13.34
C ARG A 11 9.27 -2.22 -11.84
N GLN A 12 8.05 -1.93 -11.39
CA GLN A 12 7.70 -1.75 -9.96
C GLN A 12 8.13 -2.97 -9.12
N ARG A 13 7.86 -4.19 -9.59
CA ARG A 13 8.28 -5.41 -8.87
C ARG A 13 9.80 -5.58 -8.82
N GLU A 14 10.53 -5.36 -9.92
CA GLU A 14 12.00 -5.42 -9.89
C GLU A 14 12.59 -4.35 -8.96
N HIS A 15 11.98 -3.16 -8.92
CA HIS A 15 12.40 -2.08 -8.03
C HIS A 15 12.22 -2.46 -6.57
N TYR A 16 11.10 -3.09 -6.19
CA TYR A 16 10.91 -3.62 -4.84
C TYR A 16 11.96 -4.66 -4.49
N ILE A 17 12.21 -5.64 -5.37
CA ILE A 17 13.25 -6.66 -5.14
C ILE A 17 14.62 -6.01 -4.94
N THR A 18 14.96 -5.00 -5.76
CA THR A 18 16.22 -4.27 -5.66
C THR A 18 16.34 -3.53 -4.33
N ALA A 19 15.29 -2.81 -3.92
CA ALA A 19 15.26 -2.09 -2.64
C ALA A 19 15.37 -3.05 -1.43
N LEU A 20 14.61 -4.15 -1.44
CA LEU A 20 14.63 -5.17 -0.38
C LEU A 20 16.04 -5.72 -0.16
N ARG A 21 16.75 -6.02 -1.26
CA ARG A 21 18.13 -6.52 -1.24
C ARG A 21 19.13 -5.45 -0.82
N ASN A 22 19.06 -4.27 -1.43
CA ASN A 22 19.98 -3.16 -1.18
C ASN A 22 19.97 -2.75 0.29
N PHE A 23 18.78 -2.66 0.90
CA PHE A 23 18.63 -2.26 2.30
C PHE A 23 18.64 -3.42 3.29
N LYS A 24 18.79 -4.67 2.81
CA LYS A 24 18.80 -5.89 3.63
C LYS A 24 17.57 -5.94 4.55
N ILE A 25 16.40 -5.63 4.01
CA ILE A 25 15.16 -5.37 4.78
C ILE A 25 14.81 -6.51 5.74
N SER A 26 14.94 -7.76 5.29
CA SER A 26 14.69 -8.95 6.13
C SER A 26 15.58 -9.07 7.37
N LYS A 27 16.70 -8.35 7.44
CA LYS A 27 17.62 -8.35 8.59
C LYS A 27 17.38 -7.20 9.56
N VAL A 28 16.60 -6.19 9.16
CA VAL A 28 16.46 -4.94 9.92
C VAL A 28 15.03 -4.60 10.28
N CYS A 29 14.04 -5.30 9.72
CA CYS A 29 12.65 -5.17 10.14
C CYS A 29 11.94 -6.53 10.15
N GLU A 30 11.03 -6.66 11.11
CA GLU A 30 10.16 -7.82 11.21
C GLU A 30 8.94 -7.67 10.31
N TRP A 31 8.29 -6.52 10.37
CA TRP A 31 7.11 -6.20 9.55
C TRP A 31 7.48 -5.30 8.38
N LEU A 32 6.82 -5.51 7.25
CA LEU A 32 7.00 -4.82 5.99
C LEU A 32 5.66 -4.40 5.42
N VAL A 33 5.57 -3.15 5.01
CA VAL A 33 4.55 -2.61 4.12
C VAL A 33 5.25 -2.00 2.91
N ILE A 34 4.65 -2.14 1.73
CA ILE A 34 5.07 -1.42 0.53
C ILE A 34 3.89 -0.57 0.08
N ALA A 35 4.03 0.75 0.21
CA ALA A 35 3.03 1.73 -0.15
C ALA A 35 3.50 2.56 -1.35
N ASP A 36 2.59 2.82 -2.27
CA ASP A 36 2.76 3.84 -3.30
C ASP A 36 2.58 5.24 -2.68
N ILE A 37 3.04 6.30 -3.34
CA ILE A 37 3.07 7.66 -2.74
C ILE A 37 1.68 8.23 -2.47
N ASP A 38 0.66 7.70 -3.15
CA ASP A 38 -0.76 8.02 -3.06
C ASP A 38 -1.54 7.04 -2.18
N GLU A 39 -0.85 6.13 -1.49
CA GLU A 39 -1.42 5.15 -0.57
C GLU A 39 -1.12 5.50 0.89
N PHE A 40 -2.17 5.63 1.70
CA PHE A 40 -2.05 6.01 3.11
C PHE A 40 -2.63 4.93 4.03
N TRP A 41 -1.76 4.39 4.88
CA TRP A 41 -2.09 3.35 5.85
C TRP A 41 -2.27 3.92 7.25
N PHE A 42 -3.30 3.45 7.96
CA PHE A 42 -3.53 3.81 9.37
C PHE A 42 -4.38 2.75 10.07
N CYS A 43 -4.31 2.74 11.40
CA CYS A 43 -5.26 2.03 12.24
C CYS A 43 -6.51 2.89 12.41
N ARG A 44 -7.69 2.27 12.30
CA ARG A 44 -8.99 2.97 12.37
C ARG A 44 -9.25 3.63 13.72
N ASP A 45 -8.67 3.08 14.78
CA ASP A 45 -8.77 3.57 16.16
C ASP A 45 -7.71 4.62 16.52
N GLY A 46 -6.89 5.06 15.55
CA GLY A 46 -5.86 6.09 15.74
C GLY A 46 -4.56 5.60 16.39
N ARG A 47 -4.44 4.30 16.75
CA ARG A 47 -3.17 3.74 17.22
C ARG A 47 -2.11 3.76 16.12
N LYS A 48 -0.84 3.65 16.52
CA LYS A 48 0.24 3.42 15.56
C LYS A 48 0.15 2.00 15.04
N ILE A 49 0.40 1.83 13.73
CA ILE A 49 0.49 0.52 13.09
C ILE A 49 1.51 -0.38 13.83
N SER A 50 2.63 0.18 14.28
CA SER A 50 3.64 -0.55 15.05
C SER A 50 3.08 -1.21 16.32
N ASP A 51 2.18 -0.53 17.03
CA ASP A 51 1.68 -0.97 18.33
C ASP A 51 0.68 -2.11 18.14
N VAL A 52 -0.12 -2.04 17.08
CA VAL A 52 -1.03 -3.13 16.69
C VAL A 52 -0.24 -4.34 16.23
N LEU A 53 0.75 -4.15 15.34
CA LEU A 53 1.57 -5.25 14.82
C LEU A 53 2.44 -5.92 15.89
N GLY A 54 2.89 -5.17 16.91
CA GLY A 54 3.65 -5.70 18.03
C GLY A 54 2.85 -6.67 18.91
N ASN A 55 1.52 -6.57 18.91
CA ASN A 55 0.61 -7.45 19.65
C ASN A 55 -0.07 -8.52 18.77
N MET A 56 0.28 -8.59 17.49
CA MET A 56 -0.32 -9.52 16.54
C MET A 56 0.15 -10.96 16.79
N ASP A 57 -0.77 -11.92 16.68
CA ASP A 57 -0.48 -13.36 16.80
C ASP A 57 0.77 -13.74 15.98
N TYR A 58 1.64 -14.55 16.58
CA TYR A 58 2.86 -15.05 15.95
C TYR A 58 2.57 -15.90 14.69
N GLN A 59 1.38 -16.52 14.62
CA GLN A 59 0.92 -17.30 13.47
C GLN A 59 0.54 -16.42 12.29
N THR A 60 0.09 -15.19 12.53
CA THR A 60 -0.24 -14.24 11.45
C THR A 60 1.05 -13.73 10.82
N GLU A 61 1.23 -14.07 9.55
CA GLU A 61 2.38 -13.65 8.76
C GLU A 61 2.02 -12.61 7.70
N ILE A 62 0.78 -12.60 7.22
CA ILE A 62 0.31 -11.69 6.18
C ILE A 62 -1.07 -11.16 6.55
N ILE A 63 -1.24 -9.85 6.44
CA ILE A 63 -2.50 -9.14 6.65
C ILE A 63 -2.83 -8.45 5.34
N TYR A 64 -3.97 -8.80 4.75
CA TYR A 64 -4.54 -8.05 3.64
C TYR A 64 -5.55 -7.03 4.15
N THR A 65 -5.58 -5.88 3.49
CA THR A 65 -6.51 -4.79 3.79
C THR A 65 -7.01 -4.23 2.46
N SER A 66 -8.33 -4.23 2.27
CA SER A 66 -8.91 -3.65 1.04
C SER A 66 -8.77 -2.13 1.06
N TRP A 67 -8.38 -1.52 -0.07
CA TRP A 67 -8.29 -0.07 -0.16
C TRP A 67 -9.68 0.58 -0.28
N SER A 68 -9.75 1.85 0.10
CA SER A 68 -10.84 2.75 -0.26
C SER A 68 -10.34 3.74 -1.29
N VAL A 69 -10.99 3.80 -2.44
CA VAL A 69 -10.64 4.74 -3.52
C VAL A 69 -11.40 6.04 -3.32
N PHE A 70 -10.68 7.15 -3.43
CA PHE A 70 -11.23 8.50 -3.27
C PHE A 70 -11.42 9.18 -4.62
N GLY A 71 -12.51 9.93 -4.74
CA GLY A 71 -12.86 10.73 -5.91
C GLY A 71 -12.40 12.17 -5.78
N SER A 72 -12.47 12.91 -6.90
CA SER A 72 -11.94 14.29 -6.97
C SER A 72 -12.76 15.28 -6.16
N ASN A 73 -13.91 14.87 -5.62
CA ASN A 73 -14.85 15.72 -4.91
C ASN A 73 -15.31 16.95 -5.72
N GLY A 74 -15.23 16.89 -7.06
CA GLY A 74 -15.54 18.03 -7.93
C GLY A 74 -14.45 19.11 -7.94
N HIS A 75 -13.26 18.86 -7.39
CA HIS A 75 -12.15 19.81 -7.44
C HIS A 75 -11.61 19.93 -8.86
N LEU A 76 -11.74 21.13 -9.41
CA LEU A 76 -11.14 21.48 -10.71
C LEU A 76 -9.63 21.74 -10.57
N LYS A 77 -9.21 22.36 -9.47
CA LYS A 77 -7.80 22.69 -9.16
C LYS A 77 -7.17 21.63 -8.27
N HIS A 78 -5.85 21.45 -8.37
CA HIS A 78 -5.16 20.50 -7.50
C HIS A 78 -5.21 20.99 -6.04
N PRO A 79 -5.70 20.18 -5.08
CA PRO A 79 -5.76 20.61 -3.70
C PRO A 79 -4.36 20.69 -3.09
N ALA A 80 -4.22 21.48 -2.02
CA ALA A 80 -2.99 21.49 -1.24
C ALA A 80 -2.74 20.13 -0.55
N SER A 81 -3.80 19.38 -0.21
CA SER A 81 -3.66 18.03 0.31
C SER A 81 -4.82 17.13 -0.12
N VAL A 82 -4.49 16.09 -0.88
CA VAL A 82 -5.47 15.06 -1.28
C VAL A 82 -6.16 14.40 -0.08
N ARG A 83 -5.52 14.35 1.10
CA ARG A 83 -6.08 13.70 2.29
C ARG A 83 -7.20 14.50 2.96
N THR A 84 -7.14 15.82 2.91
CA THR A 84 -8.12 16.71 3.55
C THR A 84 -9.22 17.13 2.58
N ASP A 85 -8.90 17.18 1.28
CA ASP A 85 -9.80 17.72 0.27
C ASP A 85 -10.59 16.62 -0.46
N PHE A 86 -9.95 15.47 -0.76
CA PHE A 86 -10.64 14.32 -1.35
C PHE A 86 -11.23 13.43 -0.24
N VAL A 87 -12.40 13.82 0.24
CA VAL A 87 -13.17 13.16 1.31
C VAL A 87 -14.28 12.22 0.83
N MET A 88 -14.72 12.27 -0.44
CA MET A 88 -15.71 11.33 -0.95
C MET A 88 -15.00 10.08 -1.48
N ARG A 89 -15.44 8.92 -1.01
CA ARG A 89 -14.88 7.63 -1.39
C ARG A 89 -15.97 6.67 -1.82
N GLN A 90 -15.62 5.77 -2.72
CA GLN A 90 -16.49 4.64 -3.01
C GLN A 90 -16.67 3.76 -1.76
N GLU A 91 -17.73 2.98 -1.75
CA GLU A 91 -17.85 1.90 -0.78
C GLU A 91 -16.64 0.98 -0.89
N ARG A 92 -16.11 0.57 0.26
CA ARG A 92 -14.89 -0.22 0.30
C ARG A 92 -15.15 -1.58 -0.34
N ALA A 93 -14.21 -1.99 -1.17
CA ALA A 93 -14.16 -3.31 -1.74
C ALA A 93 -14.32 -4.42 -0.67
N PRO A 94 -15.11 -5.48 -0.95
CA PRO A 94 -15.25 -6.59 -0.02
C PRO A 94 -13.88 -7.25 0.27
N ALA A 95 -13.78 -7.92 1.41
CA ALA A 95 -12.54 -8.52 1.94
C ALA A 95 -11.85 -9.57 1.04
N ARG A 96 -12.45 -9.92 -0.11
CA ARG A 96 -11.95 -10.92 -1.06
C ARG A 96 -11.93 -10.43 -2.51
N ALA A 97 -12.15 -9.14 -2.76
CA ALA A 97 -12.03 -8.56 -4.09
C ALA A 97 -10.57 -8.67 -4.55
N ARG A 98 -10.32 -9.53 -5.55
CA ARG A 98 -8.97 -9.75 -6.09
C ARG A 98 -8.49 -8.45 -6.73
N GLY A 99 -7.30 -8.00 -6.33
CA GLY A 99 -6.66 -6.81 -6.90
C GLY A 99 -7.03 -5.51 -6.20
N GLU A 100 -7.95 -5.50 -5.24
CA GLU A 100 -8.39 -4.30 -4.52
C GLU A 100 -7.84 -4.22 -3.09
N GLN A 101 -6.71 -4.90 -2.87
CA GLN A 101 -6.08 -5.04 -1.57
C GLN A 101 -4.58 -4.81 -1.68
N LYS A 102 -4.00 -4.35 -0.58
CA LYS A 102 -2.56 -4.46 -0.33
C LYS A 102 -2.33 -5.21 0.97
N TRP A 103 -1.06 -5.45 1.24
CA TRP A 103 -0.61 -6.31 2.32
C TRP A 103 0.36 -5.59 3.24
N ILE A 104 0.29 -5.98 4.50
CA ILE A 104 1.37 -5.87 5.49
C ILE A 104 1.83 -7.30 5.76
N CYS A 105 3.13 -7.58 5.77
CA CYS A 105 3.61 -8.92 6.06
C CYS A 105 4.81 -8.92 7.00
N ARG A 106 4.99 -10.03 7.72
CA ARG A 106 6.29 -10.33 8.32
C ARG A 106 7.30 -10.58 7.20
N THR A 107 8.52 -10.09 7.30
CA THR A 107 9.56 -10.23 6.27
C THR A 107 9.88 -11.69 5.98
N LYS A 108 9.79 -12.56 7.01
CA LYS A 108 9.90 -14.03 6.85
C LYS A 108 8.84 -14.63 5.91
N ALA A 109 7.66 -14.02 5.80
CA ALA A 109 6.56 -14.50 4.98
C ALA A 109 6.89 -14.47 3.48
N LEU A 110 7.80 -13.58 3.06
CA LEU A 110 8.27 -13.53 1.68
C LEU A 110 8.98 -14.82 1.28
N ARG A 111 9.70 -15.48 2.20
CA ARG A 111 10.60 -16.65 1.99
C ARG A 111 11.79 -16.38 1.05
N GLN A 112 11.54 -15.71 -0.07
CA GLN A 112 12.48 -15.20 -1.06
C GLN A 112 11.98 -13.84 -1.54
N GLU A 113 12.85 -12.84 -1.74
CA GLU A 113 12.41 -11.48 -2.11
C GLU A 113 11.64 -11.46 -3.44
N LYS A 114 11.90 -12.42 -4.33
CA LYS A 114 11.17 -12.57 -5.60
C LYS A 114 9.67 -12.82 -5.43
N ASN A 115 9.22 -13.26 -4.26
CA ASN A 115 7.81 -13.48 -3.99
C ASN A 115 7.04 -12.19 -3.71
N VAL A 116 7.73 -11.05 -3.57
CA VAL A 116 7.08 -9.74 -3.49
C VAL A 116 6.27 -9.47 -4.76
N GLY A 117 5.06 -8.96 -4.58
CA GLY A 117 4.19 -8.47 -5.63
C GLY A 117 3.45 -7.24 -5.16
N VAL A 118 2.91 -6.47 -6.12
CA VAL A 118 2.31 -5.16 -5.84
C VAL A 118 1.07 -5.31 -4.96
N HIS A 119 0.14 -6.19 -5.34
CA HIS A 119 -1.11 -6.41 -4.60
C HIS A 119 -1.12 -7.70 -3.80
N GLN A 120 -0.17 -8.62 -4.05
CA GLN A 120 -0.16 -9.95 -3.42
C GLN A 120 1.27 -10.47 -3.24
N ILE A 121 1.47 -11.27 -2.19
CA ILE A 121 2.68 -12.05 -1.99
C ILE A 121 2.50 -13.42 -2.65
N LYS A 122 3.41 -13.77 -3.56
CA LYS A 122 3.40 -15.08 -4.24
C LYS A 122 3.74 -16.20 -3.25
N ASN A 123 3.06 -17.34 -3.38
CA ASN A 123 3.26 -18.53 -2.53
C ASN A 123 3.03 -18.27 -1.03
N ALA A 124 2.14 -17.32 -0.71
CA ALA A 124 1.69 -17.05 0.65
C ALA A 124 1.03 -18.28 1.29
N CYS A 125 1.27 -18.48 2.59
CA CYS A 125 0.63 -19.55 3.36
C CYS A 125 -0.77 -19.09 3.81
N SER A 126 -1.81 -19.69 3.25
CA SER A 126 -3.21 -19.28 3.50
C SER A 126 -3.60 -19.38 4.98
N SER A 127 -3.13 -20.41 5.70
CA SER A 127 -3.41 -20.58 7.14
C SER A 127 -2.75 -19.52 8.03
N LYS A 128 -1.82 -18.74 7.50
CA LYS A 128 -1.11 -17.65 8.18
C LYS A 128 -1.45 -16.27 7.62
N THR A 129 -2.49 -16.22 6.79
CA THR A 129 -2.94 -15.02 6.08
C THR A 129 -4.32 -14.66 6.57
N ILE A 130 -4.50 -13.42 6.99
CA ILE A 130 -5.81 -12.87 7.35
C ILE A 130 -6.15 -11.70 6.43
N THR A 131 -7.44 -11.40 6.31
CA THR A 131 -7.89 -10.09 5.85
C THR A 131 -8.41 -9.34 7.07
N ASP A 132 -7.84 -8.18 7.35
CA ASP A 132 -8.24 -7.34 8.47
C ASP A 132 -8.58 -5.94 7.96
N ASN A 133 -9.89 -5.71 7.87
CA ASN A 133 -10.49 -4.48 7.40
C ASN A 133 -11.01 -3.62 8.57
N ASP A 134 -11.12 -4.19 9.76
CA ASP A 134 -11.72 -3.54 10.94
C ASP A 134 -10.65 -2.84 11.79
N THR A 135 -9.43 -3.36 11.78
CA THR A 135 -8.28 -2.72 12.42
C THR A 135 -7.60 -1.73 11.48
N PHE A 136 -7.37 -2.13 10.22
CA PHE A 136 -6.57 -1.36 9.27
C PHE A 136 -7.42 -0.69 8.20
N GLN A 137 -6.99 0.50 7.82
CA GLN A 137 -7.51 1.23 6.68
C GLN A 137 -6.37 1.65 5.75
N LEU A 138 -6.66 1.47 4.46
CA LEU A 138 -5.83 1.91 3.35
C LEU A 138 -6.67 2.86 2.49
N ASN A 139 -6.26 4.11 2.41
CA ASN A 139 -6.81 5.08 1.46
C ASN A 139 -5.92 5.14 0.23
N HIS A 140 -6.53 5.08 -0.96
CA HIS A 140 -5.83 5.14 -2.24
C HIS A 140 -6.36 6.33 -3.04
N TYR A 141 -5.50 7.32 -3.28
CA TYR A 141 -5.82 8.54 -4.01
C TYR A 141 -5.28 8.45 -5.45
N GLN A 142 -5.81 7.51 -6.24
CA GLN A 142 -5.40 7.22 -7.63
C GLN A 142 -5.65 8.37 -8.63
N ILE A 143 -6.13 9.50 -8.13
CA ILE A 143 -6.68 10.58 -8.92
C ILE A 143 -5.91 11.87 -8.68
N GLN A 144 -6.03 12.75 -9.65
CA GLN A 144 -5.55 14.11 -9.61
C GLN A 144 -6.71 15.04 -9.97
N SER A 145 -6.52 16.35 -9.81
CA SER A 145 -7.55 17.32 -10.22
C SER A 145 -7.71 17.34 -11.74
N GLU A 146 -8.84 17.87 -12.21
CA GLU A 146 -9.08 18.07 -13.64
C GLU A 146 -7.96 18.90 -14.28
N GLU A 147 -7.55 20.01 -13.64
CA GLU A 147 -6.45 20.85 -14.09
C GLU A 147 -5.16 20.06 -14.37
N PHE A 148 -4.80 19.12 -13.48
CA PHE A 148 -3.61 18.29 -13.67
C PHE A 148 -3.70 17.46 -14.96
N PHE A 149 -4.86 16.83 -15.20
CA PHE A 149 -5.08 16.03 -16.41
C PHE A 149 -5.17 16.91 -17.67
N THR A 150 -5.85 18.06 -17.62
CA THR A 150 -5.99 18.96 -18.76
C THR A 150 -4.66 19.60 -19.16
N ILE A 151 -3.81 19.97 -18.21
CA ILE A 151 -2.47 20.50 -18.50
C ILE A 151 -1.61 19.42 -19.18
N LEU A 152 -1.62 18.19 -18.68
CA LEU A 152 -0.88 17.08 -19.29
C LEU A 152 -1.36 16.73 -20.70
N LEU A 153 -2.67 16.82 -20.97
CA LEU A 153 -3.24 16.60 -22.30
C LEU A 153 -2.96 17.73 -23.30
N ARG A 154 -2.57 18.93 -22.84
CA ARG A 154 -2.15 20.04 -23.70
C ARG A 154 -0.64 20.03 -24.02
N LEU A 155 0.13 19.17 -23.36
CA LEU A 155 1.58 19.03 -23.53
C LEU A 155 1.98 17.77 -24.33
N ASN A 156 0.99 16.99 -24.78
CA ASN A 156 1.13 15.87 -25.71
C ASN A 156 0.33 16.15 -26.98
#